data_AF-A0A8H3L909-F1
#
_entry.id   AF-A0A8H3L909-F1
#
_cell.length_a   1.000
_cell.length_b   1.000
_cell.length_c   1.000
_cell.angle_alpha   90.00
_cell.angle_beta   90.00
_cell.angle_gamma   90.00
#
_symmetry.space_group_name_H-M   'P 1'
#
loop_
_entity.id
_entity.type
_entity.pdbx_description
1 polymer ?
#
loop_
_entity_poly.entity_id
_entity_poly.type
_entity_poly.pdbx_seq_one_letter_code
_entity_poly.pdbx_strand_id
1 'polypeptide(L)'
;MGFGWLQVHHASPKVTFLAKLFFSSHQPRQNYFRYYRIRQQYKQLCHTVWKLIKFLHQYKSINVSLHKVKAHSNDQYNDEADRLAKLVHQSTEPMLINTQFFSDRLMNIIWNGISHVDKNICKWCSTPISAKNFNRLIGSSTYKDVPDLILAKIIDWEVTTFWINHNPYSSPTSEKLSKILSHRIKAVTFMLPTGSIQQRNYPKLYPTSPIFCPSCQIQEDTNCHFGLCTSHQQSCITIMESHHLFLISLLTQNSITSSPAAISSSVNSCRIFQLPLYFSTHQALSPDHPCYLLFYNYIPLEIAKLFNSFINKTKLRKSLLLKFLLFLFKDFKKQIWNVHASALKNWESTHLNITSKSKRSYKSKFGKNSRRTSTHQVHTTDITRRRPS
;
A
#
# COMPACT_ATOMS: atom_id res chain seq x y z
N MET A 1 -18.85 -24.24 5.84
CA MET A 1 -18.85 -25.54 6.53
C MET A 1 -20.19 -25.63 7.23
N GLY A 2 -21.08 -26.52 6.79
CA GLY A 2 -22.31 -26.80 7.53
C GLY A 2 -22.03 -27.91 8.53
N PHE A 3 -22.32 -27.66 9.81
CA PHE A 3 -22.35 -28.70 10.83
C PHE A 3 -23.80 -28.83 11.29
N GLY A 4 -24.39 -30.01 11.15
CA GLY A 4 -25.66 -30.36 11.78
C GLY A 4 -25.39 -31.09 13.09
N TRP A 5 -26.18 -30.81 14.13
CA TRP A 5 -26.15 -31.54 15.40
C TRP A 5 -27.52 -32.15 15.66
N LEU A 6 -27.54 -33.38 16.18
CA LEU A 6 -28.73 -34.04 16.71
C LEU A 6 -28.49 -34.30 18.21
N GLN A 7 -29.46 -33.92 19.05
CA GLN A 7 -29.45 -34.17 20.48
C GLN A 7 -29.90 -35.60 20.76
N VAL A 8 -29.09 -36.39 21.46
CA VAL A 8 -29.40 -37.79 21.78
C VAL A 8 -29.66 -37.91 23.29
N HIS A 9 -30.82 -38.46 23.65
CA HIS A 9 -31.23 -38.71 25.03
C HIS A 9 -30.38 -39.82 25.69
N HIS A 10 -30.26 -39.73 27.02
CA HIS A 10 -29.37 -40.55 27.86
C HIS A 10 -29.65 -42.07 27.92
N ALA A 11 -30.67 -42.59 27.23
CA ALA A 11 -31.13 -43.97 27.37
C ALA A 11 -31.08 -44.82 26.08
N SER A 12 -30.29 -44.43 25.08
CA SER A 12 -30.12 -45.23 23.85
C SER A 12 -28.87 -46.14 23.93
N PRO A 13 -28.93 -47.40 23.44
CA PRO A 13 -27.81 -48.33 23.47
C PRO A 13 -26.68 -47.85 22.55
N LYS A 14 -25.44 -48.31 22.80
CA LYS A 14 -24.20 -47.93 22.07
C LYS A 14 -24.45 -47.67 20.57
N VAL A 15 -24.53 -46.41 20.19
CA VAL A 15 -24.65 -45.99 18.79
C VAL A 15 -23.25 -45.85 18.21
N THR A 16 -22.91 -46.69 17.24
CA THR A 16 -21.73 -46.50 16.38
C THR A 16 -22.03 -45.36 15.41
N PHE A 17 -21.46 -44.18 15.64
CA PHE A 17 -21.62 -43.03 14.75
C PHE A 17 -20.60 -43.06 13.61
N LEU A 18 -21.07 -43.22 12.37
CA LEU A 18 -20.31 -42.92 11.15
C LEU A 18 -20.55 -41.46 10.74
N ALA A 19 -19.84 -40.52 11.36
CA ALA A 19 -19.84 -39.13 10.93
C ALA A 19 -18.79 -38.91 9.83
N LYS A 20 -19.21 -38.51 8.62
CA LYS A 20 -18.33 -38.19 7.48
C LYS A 20 -18.07 -36.68 7.41
N LEU A 21 -16.79 -36.28 7.43
CA LEU A 21 -16.34 -34.89 7.26
C LEU A 21 -16.06 -34.58 5.78
N PHE A 22 -16.67 -33.53 5.25
CA PHE A 22 -16.44 -33.05 3.89
C PHE A 22 -15.27 -32.06 3.82
N PHE A 23 -14.33 -32.33 2.92
CA PHE A 23 -13.28 -31.38 2.55
C PHE A 23 -13.41 -30.97 1.08
N SER A 24 -13.44 -29.65 0.84
CA SER A 24 -13.34 -29.06 -0.50
C SER A 24 -11.95 -29.36 -1.11
N SER A 25 -11.93 -29.58 -2.42
CA SER A 25 -10.89 -30.23 -3.23
C SER A 25 -9.56 -29.48 -3.40
N HIS A 26 -9.20 -28.54 -2.53
CA HIS A 26 -8.03 -27.67 -2.72
C HIS A 26 -7.03 -27.65 -1.55
N GLN A 27 -6.66 -28.82 -1.00
CA GLN A 27 -5.41 -28.95 -0.24
C GLN A 27 -4.81 -30.36 -0.39
N PRO A 28 -3.62 -30.51 -1.01
CA PRO A 28 -2.86 -31.75 -0.94
C PRO A 28 -1.90 -31.69 0.25
N ARG A 29 -2.14 -32.52 1.26
CA ARG A 29 -1.18 -33.34 2.03
C ARG A 29 -1.74 -33.65 3.42
N GLN A 30 -2.03 -34.93 3.61
CA GLN A 30 -2.32 -35.55 4.91
C GLN A 30 -1.12 -35.37 5.85
N ASN A 31 -1.31 -34.62 6.93
CA ASN A 31 -0.58 -34.71 8.20
C ASN A 31 -1.18 -33.67 9.18
N TYR A 32 -2.42 -33.88 9.59
CA TYR A 32 -3.21 -32.89 10.36
C TYR A 32 -2.92 -32.89 11.87
N PHE A 33 -2.10 -33.83 12.37
CA PHE A 33 -1.83 -34.02 13.81
C PHE A 33 -0.37 -33.78 14.23
N ARG A 34 0.37 -32.91 13.52
CA ARG A 34 1.67 -32.42 14.03
C ARG A 34 1.46 -31.21 14.97
N TYR A 35 2.28 -31.11 16.01
CA TYR A 35 2.40 -29.86 16.78
C TYR A 35 3.02 -28.78 15.88
N TYR A 36 2.16 -27.95 15.29
CA TYR A 36 2.57 -26.81 14.49
C TYR A 36 3.14 -25.71 15.40
N ARG A 37 4.18 -25.01 14.93
CA ARG A 37 4.62 -23.77 15.60
C ARG A 37 3.48 -22.73 15.55
N ILE A 38 3.39 -21.87 16.57
CA ILE A 38 2.37 -20.82 16.72
C ILE A 38 2.08 -20.07 15.40
N ARG A 39 3.13 -19.65 14.69
CA ARG A 39 3.01 -18.95 13.40
C ARG A 39 2.32 -19.77 12.30
N GLN A 40 2.52 -21.08 12.27
CA GLN A 40 1.88 -21.97 11.29
C GLN A 40 0.40 -22.19 11.65
N GLN A 41 0.07 -22.27 12.94
CA GLN A 41 -1.32 -22.36 13.43
C GLN A 41 -2.14 -21.12 13.00
N TYR A 42 -1.60 -19.91 13.13
CA TYR A 42 -2.26 -18.67 12.66
C TYR A 42 -2.38 -18.53 11.14
N LYS A 43 -1.73 -19.39 10.36
CA LYS A 43 -1.89 -19.42 8.89
C LYS A 43 -2.99 -20.38 8.44
N GLN A 44 -3.47 -21.25 9.32
CA GLN A 44 -4.50 -22.23 9.03
C GLN A 44 -5.88 -21.57 8.95
N LEU A 45 -6.63 -21.94 7.91
CA LEU A 45 -8.03 -21.52 7.78
C LEU A 45 -8.87 -22.29 8.80
N CYS A 46 -9.87 -21.62 9.38
CA CYS A 46 -10.81 -22.20 10.35
C CYS A 46 -10.08 -22.87 11.53
N HIS A 47 -9.00 -22.25 11.98
CA HIS A 47 -8.17 -22.74 13.07
C HIS A 47 -8.99 -23.00 14.35
N THR A 48 -10.01 -22.19 14.63
CA THR A 48 -10.88 -22.37 15.80
C THR A 48 -11.72 -23.64 15.69
N VAL A 49 -12.24 -23.95 14.50
CA VAL A 49 -12.95 -25.22 14.23
C VAL A 49 -12.03 -26.42 14.40
N TRP A 50 -10.80 -26.34 13.87
CA TRP A 50 -9.82 -27.42 14.04
C TRP A 50 -9.43 -27.64 15.50
N LYS A 51 -9.29 -26.57 16.29
CA LYS A 51 -9.09 -26.66 17.73
C LYS A 51 -10.27 -27.33 18.42
N LEU A 52 -11.50 -26.96 18.06
CA LEU A 52 -12.70 -27.58 18.60
C LEU A 52 -12.73 -29.09 18.31
N ILE A 53 -12.48 -29.50 17.07
CA ILE A 53 -12.43 -30.92 16.68
C ILE A 53 -11.38 -31.67 17.51
N LYS A 54 -10.16 -31.11 17.64
CA LYS A 54 -9.09 -31.73 18.43
C LYS A 54 -9.45 -31.84 19.91
N PHE A 55 -10.04 -30.78 20.47
CA PHE A 55 -10.53 -30.77 21.85
C PHE A 55 -11.59 -31.85 22.06
N LEU A 56 -12.61 -31.91 21.21
CA LEU A 56 -13.69 -32.90 21.30
C LEU A 56 -13.16 -34.33 21.16
N HIS A 57 -12.23 -34.57 20.23
CA HIS A 57 -11.57 -35.87 20.07
C HIS A 57 -10.90 -36.34 21.36
N GLN A 58 -10.12 -35.46 22.00
CA GLN A 58 -9.43 -35.75 23.25
C GLN A 58 -10.42 -35.91 24.41
N TYR A 59 -11.37 -34.98 24.55
CA TYR A 59 -12.34 -34.96 25.64
C TYR A 59 -13.28 -36.16 25.63
N LYS A 60 -13.69 -36.63 24.44
CA LYS A 60 -14.59 -37.78 24.29
C LYS A 60 -13.86 -39.11 24.16
N SER A 61 -12.53 -39.10 24.12
CA SER A 61 -11.69 -40.30 23.94
C SER A 61 -12.15 -41.18 22.76
N ILE A 62 -12.54 -40.55 21.65
CA ILE A 62 -13.04 -41.23 20.46
C ILE A 62 -11.88 -41.66 19.56
N ASN A 63 -11.97 -42.85 18.98
CA ASN A 63 -11.04 -43.30 17.94
C ASN A 63 -11.63 -42.95 16.57
N VAL A 64 -10.87 -42.27 15.71
CA VAL A 64 -11.35 -41.73 14.45
C VAL A 64 -10.58 -42.32 13.27
N SER A 65 -11.28 -42.96 12.34
CA SER A 65 -10.77 -43.33 11.03
C SER A 65 -11.28 -42.36 9.96
N LEU A 66 -10.42 -41.98 9.01
CA LEU A 66 -10.77 -41.05 7.94
C LEU A 66 -10.89 -41.80 6.61
N HIS A 67 -12.10 -41.79 6.03
CA HIS A 67 -12.40 -42.40 4.74
C HIS A 67 -12.85 -41.32 3.75
N LYS A 68 -12.16 -41.22 2.61
CA LYS A 68 -12.50 -40.26 1.56
C LYS A 68 -13.49 -40.90 0.59
N VAL A 69 -14.63 -40.24 0.39
CA VAL A 69 -15.67 -40.64 -0.58
C VAL A 69 -15.78 -39.55 -1.65
N LYS A 70 -16.10 -39.94 -2.89
CA LYS A 70 -16.30 -39.01 -4.00
C LYS A 70 -17.66 -38.31 -3.82
N ALA A 71 -17.72 -37.00 -4.02
CA ALA A 71 -19.01 -36.30 -4.01
C ALA A 71 -19.91 -36.79 -5.15
N HIS A 72 -21.23 -36.85 -4.91
CA HIS A 72 -22.23 -37.31 -5.87
C HIS A 72 -21.95 -38.72 -6.42
N SER A 73 -21.47 -39.62 -5.56
CA SER A 73 -21.23 -41.02 -5.90
C SER A 73 -22.42 -41.93 -5.53
N ASN A 74 -23.60 -41.36 -5.27
CA ASN A 74 -24.78 -42.06 -4.77
C ASN A 74 -24.55 -42.79 -3.42
N ASP A 75 -23.64 -42.28 -2.58
CA ASP A 75 -23.51 -42.77 -1.20
C ASP A 75 -24.56 -42.04 -0.35
N GLN A 76 -25.59 -42.78 0.08
CA GLN A 76 -26.77 -42.23 0.78
C GLN A 76 -26.40 -41.27 1.93
N TYR A 77 -25.45 -41.65 2.78
CA TYR A 77 -25.07 -40.86 3.95
C TYR A 77 -24.25 -39.63 3.59
N ASN A 78 -23.40 -39.74 2.58
CA ASN A 78 -22.65 -38.61 2.04
C ASN A 78 -23.61 -37.59 1.41
N ASP A 79 -24.54 -38.05 0.58
CA ASP A 79 -25.45 -37.16 -0.14
C ASP A 79 -26.44 -36.48 0.82
N GLU A 80 -26.89 -37.16 1.87
CA GLU A 80 -27.70 -36.55 2.93
C GLU A 80 -26.92 -35.49 3.72
N ALA A 81 -25.65 -35.75 4.05
CA ALA A 81 -24.81 -34.77 4.73
C ALA A 81 -24.53 -33.52 3.87
N ASP A 82 -24.36 -33.68 2.55
CA ASP A 82 -24.26 -32.55 1.61
C ASP A 82 -25.57 -31.74 1.54
N ARG A 83 -26.72 -32.43 1.50
CA ARG A 83 -28.05 -31.80 1.54
C ARG A 83 -28.23 -30.95 2.79
N LEU A 84 -27.91 -31.50 3.97
CA LEU A 84 -27.98 -30.77 5.24
C LEU A 84 -27.01 -29.59 5.28
N ALA A 85 -25.79 -29.75 4.76
CA ALA A 85 -24.82 -28.65 4.69
C ALA A 85 -25.30 -27.50 3.80
N LYS A 86 -26.01 -27.80 2.69
CA LYS A 86 -26.64 -26.80 1.81
C LYS A 86 -27.79 -26.07 2.47
N LEU A 87 -28.63 -26.78 3.24
CA LEU A 87 -29.71 -26.16 4.01
C LEU A 87 -29.15 -25.16 5.04
N VAL A 88 -28.11 -25.57 5.78
CA VAL A 88 -27.48 -24.69 6.78
C VAL A 88 -26.70 -23.56 6.12
N HIS A 89 -26.17 -23.74 4.91
CA HIS A 89 -25.50 -22.66 4.18
C HIS A 89 -26.41 -21.47 3.88
N GLN A 90 -27.72 -21.71 3.72
CA GLN A 90 -28.73 -20.67 3.51
C GLN A 90 -29.17 -20.00 4.83
N SER A 91 -28.74 -20.52 5.98
CA SER A 91 -29.02 -19.92 7.29
C SER A 91 -28.19 -18.65 7.52
N THR A 92 -28.80 -17.66 8.16
CA THR A 92 -28.16 -16.42 8.60
C THR A 92 -27.47 -16.57 9.96
N GLU A 93 -27.76 -17.63 10.71
CA GLU A 93 -27.23 -17.84 12.06
C GLU A 93 -25.78 -18.34 12.01
N PRO A 94 -24.80 -17.59 12.56
CA PRO A 94 -23.41 -18.01 12.56
C PRO A 94 -23.16 -19.07 13.62
N MET A 95 -22.33 -20.07 13.30
CA MET A 95 -21.78 -20.97 14.32
C MET A 95 -20.79 -20.20 15.20
N LEU A 96 -21.15 -19.99 16.47
CA LEU A 96 -20.28 -19.34 17.47
C LEU A 96 -19.55 -20.39 18.30
N ILE A 97 -18.22 -20.38 18.24
CA ILE A 97 -17.38 -21.22 19.09
C ILE A 97 -16.85 -20.38 20.24
N ASN A 98 -17.21 -20.73 21.49
CA ASN A 98 -16.59 -20.14 22.66
C ASN A 98 -15.16 -20.67 22.81
N THR A 99 -14.18 -19.81 22.56
CA THR A 99 -12.76 -20.18 22.63
C THR A 99 -12.17 -20.20 24.04
N GLN A 100 -12.90 -19.73 25.05
CA GLN A 100 -12.46 -19.76 26.44
C GLN A 100 -12.29 -21.19 26.99
N PHE A 101 -12.92 -22.16 26.35
CA PHE A 101 -12.79 -23.59 26.70
C PHE A 101 -11.42 -24.18 26.29
N PHE A 102 -10.65 -23.50 25.43
CA PHE A 102 -9.34 -23.98 25.03
C PHE A 102 -8.27 -23.57 26.05
N SER A 103 -7.61 -24.56 26.66
CA SER A 103 -6.53 -24.35 27.63
C SER A 103 -5.23 -23.84 27.00
N ASP A 104 -5.08 -23.99 25.68
CA ASP A 104 -3.90 -23.54 24.94
C ASP A 104 -4.03 -22.05 24.55
N ARG A 105 -3.31 -21.19 25.28
CA ARG A 105 -3.37 -19.72 25.18
C ARG A 105 -2.75 -19.15 23.90
N LEU A 106 -3.25 -19.52 22.74
CA LEU A 106 -3.04 -18.74 21.52
C LEU A 106 -3.96 -17.52 21.53
N MET A 107 -3.44 -16.38 21.10
CA MET A 107 -4.18 -15.13 20.99
C MET A 107 -5.36 -15.31 20.02
N ASN A 108 -6.57 -15.19 20.54
CA ASN A 108 -7.79 -15.20 19.74
C ASN A 108 -8.12 -13.76 19.34
N ILE A 109 -8.19 -13.49 18.04
CA ILE A 109 -8.59 -12.17 17.54
C ILE A 109 -10.10 -12.18 17.35
N ILE A 110 -10.78 -11.28 18.05
CA ILE A 110 -12.22 -11.03 17.89
C ILE A 110 -12.36 -9.76 17.08
N TRP A 111 -13.10 -9.82 15.96
CA TRP A 111 -13.38 -8.64 15.15
C TRP A 111 -14.66 -7.96 15.62
N ASN A 112 -14.55 -6.69 15.97
CA ASN A 112 -15.68 -5.82 16.37
C ASN A 112 -16.55 -6.39 17.52
N GLY A 113 -15.99 -7.26 18.36
CA GLY A 113 -16.76 -7.97 19.39
C GLY A 113 -17.76 -9.02 18.89
N ILE A 114 -17.84 -9.25 17.56
CA ILE A 114 -18.87 -10.09 16.94
C ILE A 114 -18.43 -11.56 16.91
N SER A 115 -17.28 -11.84 16.31
CA SER A 115 -16.81 -13.23 16.22
C SER A 115 -15.29 -13.35 16.06
N HIS A 116 -14.82 -14.57 16.28
CA HIS A 116 -13.42 -14.94 16.07
C HIS A 116 -13.03 -14.87 14.59
N VAL A 117 -11.85 -14.32 14.33
CA VAL A 117 -11.28 -14.30 12.98
C VAL A 117 -10.75 -15.69 12.63
N ASP A 118 -11.55 -16.46 11.90
CA ASP A 118 -11.22 -17.82 11.45
C ASP A 118 -10.52 -17.88 10.07
N LYS A 119 -9.80 -16.81 9.73
CA LYS A 119 -8.99 -16.71 8.51
C LYS A 119 -7.51 -16.81 8.86
N ASN A 120 -6.64 -16.78 7.84
CA ASN A 120 -5.22 -16.55 8.07
C ASN A 120 -5.04 -15.21 8.80
N ILE A 121 -4.78 -15.26 10.10
CA ILE A 121 -4.77 -14.10 10.99
C ILE A 121 -3.74 -13.07 10.53
N CYS A 122 -2.55 -13.51 10.09
CA CYS A 122 -1.51 -12.58 9.61
C CYS A 122 -1.97 -11.79 8.38
N LYS A 123 -2.56 -12.47 7.38
CA LYS A 123 -3.09 -11.80 6.19
C LYS A 123 -4.31 -10.95 6.55
N TRP A 124 -5.20 -11.46 7.39
CA TRP A 124 -6.37 -10.72 7.81
C TRP A 124 -5.99 -9.44 8.54
N CYS A 125 -5.05 -9.47 9.50
CA CYS A 125 -4.57 -8.30 10.23
C CYS A 125 -3.87 -7.27 9.35
N SER A 126 -3.22 -7.69 8.26
CA SER A 126 -2.53 -6.74 7.37
C SER A 126 -3.49 -5.71 6.75
N THR A 127 -4.75 -6.09 6.47
CA THR A 127 -5.73 -5.17 5.88
C THR A 127 -6.17 -4.04 6.82
N PRO A 128 -6.72 -4.30 8.04
CA PRO A 128 -7.12 -3.24 8.96
C PRO A 128 -5.93 -2.43 9.46
N ILE A 129 -4.74 -3.03 9.62
CA ILE A 129 -3.53 -2.29 9.97
C ILE A 129 -3.14 -1.33 8.84
N SER A 130 -3.15 -1.81 7.59
CA SER A 130 -2.90 -0.95 6.42
C SER A 130 -3.93 0.17 6.30
N ALA A 131 -5.23 -0.13 6.51
CA ALA A 131 -6.29 0.88 6.51
C ALA A 131 -6.09 1.93 7.61
N LYS A 132 -5.77 1.51 8.84
CA LYS A 132 -5.46 2.41 9.95
C LYS A 132 -4.24 3.29 9.65
N ASN A 133 -3.19 2.69 9.10
CA ASN A 133 -1.97 3.42 8.72
C ASN A 133 -2.25 4.42 7.60
N PHE A 134 -3.05 4.05 6.62
CA PHE A 134 -3.48 4.92 5.53
C PHE A 134 -4.31 6.10 6.05
N ASN A 135 -5.30 5.86 6.90
CA ASN A 135 -6.10 6.93 7.51
C ASN A 135 -5.24 7.89 8.34
N ARG A 136 -4.28 7.36 9.10
CA ARG A 136 -3.32 8.19 9.83
C ARG A 136 -2.42 9.00 8.89
N LEU A 137 -2.02 8.43 7.76
CA LEU A 137 -1.19 9.10 6.77
C LEU A 137 -1.96 10.26 6.13
N ILE A 138 -3.16 10.00 5.62
CA ILE A 138 -3.98 10.99 4.91
C ILE A 138 -4.48 12.10 5.82
N GLY A 139 -4.72 11.80 7.10
CA GLY A 139 -5.07 12.78 8.13
C GLY A 139 -3.88 13.54 8.71
N SER A 140 -2.65 13.26 8.27
CA SER A 140 -1.47 13.97 8.77
C SER A 140 -1.31 15.32 8.06
N SER A 141 -0.82 16.33 8.79
CA SER A 141 -0.54 17.66 8.22
C SER A 141 0.47 17.62 7.07
N THR A 142 1.37 16.64 7.09
CA THR A 142 2.33 16.40 6.00
C THR A 142 1.66 16.05 4.67
N TYR A 143 0.49 15.43 4.72
CA TYR A 143 -0.25 14.97 3.55
C TYR A 143 -1.39 15.89 3.16
N LYS A 144 -1.54 17.07 3.78
CA LYS A 144 -2.72 17.92 3.60
C LYS A 144 -3.05 18.24 2.13
N ASP A 145 -2.03 18.38 1.29
CA ASP A 145 -2.16 18.76 -0.12
C ASP A 145 -2.33 17.54 -1.07
N VAL A 146 -2.10 16.32 -0.58
CA VAL A 146 -2.21 15.07 -1.38
C VAL A 146 -3.68 14.63 -1.63
N PRO A 147 -4.65 14.79 -0.70
CA PRO A 147 -6.06 14.51 -0.93
C PRO A 147 -6.62 15.17 -2.18
N ASP A 148 -6.31 16.44 -2.46
CA ASP A 148 -6.84 17.14 -3.63
C ASP A 148 -6.34 16.51 -4.93
N LEU A 149 -5.06 16.08 -4.96
CA LEU A 149 -4.50 15.33 -6.08
C LEU A 149 -5.14 13.94 -6.26
N ILE A 150 -5.51 13.28 -5.15
CA ILE A 150 -6.26 12.01 -5.19
C ILE A 150 -7.64 12.23 -5.80
N LEU A 151 -8.34 13.30 -5.40
CA LEU A 151 -9.68 13.64 -5.87
C LEU A 151 -9.72 14.02 -7.35
N ALA A 152 -8.63 14.59 -7.88
CA ALA A 152 -8.53 14.95 -9.29
C ALA A 152 -8.58 13.74 -10.25
N LYS A 153 -8.40 12.49 -9.77
CA LYS A 153 -8.47 11.24 -10.57
C LYS A 153 -7.55 11.21 -11.81
N ILE A 154 -6.51 12.04 -11.84
CA ILE A 154 -5.53 12.12 -12.94
C ILE A 154 -4.29 11.25 -12.72
N ILE A 155 -4.17 10.60 -11.55
CA ILE A 155 -3.05 9.72 -11.19
C ILE A 155 -3.37 8.27 -11.56
N ASP A 156 -2.45 7.58 -12.23
CA ASP A 156 -2.46 6.12 -12.34
C ASP A 156 -1.76 5.49 -11.12
N TRP A 157 -2.55 4.98 -10.18
CA TRP A 157 -2.02 4.40 -8.94
C TRP A 157 -1.29 3.08 -9.13
N GLU A 158 -1.66 2.26 -10.12
CA GLU A 158 -0.97 0.99 -10.40
C GLU A 158 0.43 1.27 -10.94
N VAL A 159 0.53 2.13 -11.95
CA VAL A 159 1.81 2.51 -12.55
C VAL A 159 2.66 3.31 -11.59
N THR A 160 2.06 4.21 -10.80
CA THR A 160 2.77 4.93 -9.73
C THR A 160 3.35 3.97 -8.70
N THR A 161 2.57 2.98 -8.24
CA THR A 161 3.05 1.97 -7.30
C THR A 161 4.16 1.12 -7.91
N PHE A 162 4.02 0.73 -9.18
CA PHE A 162 5.05 0.00 -9.92
C PHE A 162 6.35 0.81 -10.02
N TRP A 163 6.26 2.11 -10.34
CA TRP A 163 7.40 3.02 -10.42
C TRP A 163 8.12 3.21 -9.09
N ILE A 164 7.37 3.52 -8.02
CA ILE A 164 7.95 3.78 -6.69
C ILE A 164 8.75 2.56 -6.21
N ASN A 165 8.20 1.36 -6.41
CA ASN A 165 8.81 0.10 -5.97
C ASN A 165 9.89 -0.45 -6.91
N HIS A 166 10.11 0.16 -8.07
CA HIS A 166 11.09 -0.35 -9.03
C HIS A 166 12.52 -0.21 -8.49
N ASN A 167 13.22 -1.35 -8.38
CA ASN A 167 14.65 -1.43 -8.07
C ASN A 167 15.47 -1.55 -9.37
N PRO A 168 16.30 -0.56 -9.72
CA PRO A 168 17.15 -0.62 -10.91
C PRO A 168 18.42 -1.47 -10.74
N TYR A 169 18.66 -2.03 -9.55
CA TYR A 169 19.85 -2.83 -9.24
C TYR A 169 19.52 -4.31 -9.08
N SER A 170 20.52 -5.17 -9.32
CA SER A 170 20.42 -6.61 -9.08
C SER A 170 20.33 -6.96 -7.58
N SER A 171 20.99 -6.18 -6.72
CA SER A 171 20.92 -6.37 -5.27
C SER A 171 19.57 -5.89 -4.71
N PRO A 172 18.92 -6.67 -3.82
CA PRO A 172 17.70 -6.25 -3.15
C PRO A 172 17.94 -5.07 -2.19
N THR A 173 19.19 -4.85 -1.75
CA THR A 173 19.54 -3.75 -0.86
C THR A 173 20.86 -3.09 -1.28
N SER A 174 20.89 -1.77 -1.34
CA SER A 174 22.13 -1.00 -1.47
C SER A 174 21.93 0.43 -0.97
N GLU A 175 23.02 1.11 -0.62
CA GLU A 175 22.97 2.52 -0.23
C GLU A 175 22.45 3.39 -1.39
N LYS A 176 22.87 3.07 -2.62
CA LYS A 176 22.41 3.75 -3.84
C LYS A 176 20.89 3.59 -4.03
N LEU A 177 20.37 2.37 -3.87
CA LEU A 177 18.94 2.09 -3.91
C LEU A 177 18.18 2.86 -2.83
N SER A 178 18.70 2.84 -1.60
CA SER A 178 18.09 3.54 -0.47
C SER A 178 17.96 5.04 -0.73
N LYS A 179 18.97 5.67 -1.34
CA LYS A 179 18.92 7.09 -1.75
C LYS A 179 17.86 7.36 -2.82
N ILE A 180 17.74 6.48 -3.82
CA ILE A 180 16.72 6.60 -4.89
C ILE A 180 15.32 6.46 -4.30
N LEU A 181 15.06 5.39 -3.55
CA LEU A 181 13.75 5.14 -2.93
C LEU A 181 13.39 6.24 -1.93
N SER A 182 14.34 6.68 -1.11
CA SER A 182 14.12 7.79 -0.17
C SER A 182 13.70 9.07 -0.88
N HIS A 183 14.29 9.39 -2.04
CA HIS A 183 13.89 10.55 -2.82
C HIS A 183 12.46 10.38 -3.36
N ARG A 184 12.15 9.24 -3.98
CA ARG A 184 10.80 8.97 -4.51
C ARG A 184 9.74 9.07 -3.43
N ILE A 185 9.97 8.44 -2.27
CA ILE A 185 9.07 8.49 -1.12
C ILE A 185 8.89 9.94 -0.65
N LYS A 186 9.97 10.70 -0.48
CA LYS A 186 9.87 12.11 -0.10
C LYS A 186 9.06 12.94 -1.11
N ALA A 187 9.25 12.70 -2.41
CA ALA A 187 8.49 13.38 -3.45
C ALA A 187 6.97 13.09 -3.32
N VAL A 188 6.57 11.83 -3.29
CA VAL A 188 5.14 11.44 -3.19
C VAL A 188 4.51 11.76 -1.83
N THR A 189 5.32 12.08 -0.82
CA THR A 189 4.85 12.45 0.52
C THR A 189 4.93 13.96 0.77
N PHE A 190 5.29 14.78 -0.22
CA PHE A 190 5.51 16.23 -0.08
C PHE A 190 6.52 16.58 1.03
N MET A 191 7.57 15.76 1.14
CA MET A 191 8.64 15.84 2.13
C MET A 191 10.02 16.00 1.49
N LEU A 192 10.07 16.56 0.28
CA LEU A 192 11.34 17.01 -0.27
C LEU A 192 11.93 18.07 0.67
N PRO A 193 13.26 18.09 0.85
CA PRO A 193 13.93 18.91 1.86
C PRO A 193 14.02 20.40 1.49
N THR A 194 12.88 21.03 1.15
CA THR A 194 12.69 22.48 0.91
C THR A 194 12.93 23.29 2.19
N GLY A 195 13.10 24.62 2.06
CA GLY A 195 13.34 25.56 3.15
C GLY A 195 12.38 25.40 4.32
N SER A 196 11.06 25.41 4.07
CA SER A 196 10.04 25.17 5.11
C SER A 196 10.21 23.83 5.84
N ILE A 197 10.59 22.75 5.12
CA ILE A 197 10.87 21.44 5.73
C ILE A 197 12.16 21.48 6.55
N GLN A 198 13.19 22.22 6.12
CA GLN A 198 14.41 22.40 6.91
C GLN A 198 14.12 23.18 8.19
N GLN A 199 13.39 24.29 8.09
CA GLN A 199 13.00 25.13 9.22
C GLN A 199 12.19 24.32 10.24
N ARG A 200 11.19 23.54 9.79
CA ARG A 200 10.41 22.64 10.66
C ARG A 200 11.28 21.60 11.37
N ASN A 201 12.23 20.98 10.66
CA ASN A 201 13.03 19.89 11.21
C ASN A 201 14.21 20.38 12.08
N TYR A 202 14.67 21.61 11.88
CA TYR A 202 15.82 22.20 12.58
C TYR A 202 15.51 23.64 13.08
N PRO A 203 14.46 23.87 13.87
CA PRO A 203 13.97 25.21 14.20
C PRO A 203 14.98 26.13 14.88
N LYS A 204 16.03 25.60 15.52
CA LYS A 204 17.10 26.44 16.12
C LYS A 204 18.27 26.73 15.18
N LEU A 205 18.31 26.12 14.00
CA LEU A 205 19.32 26.43 12.97
C LEU A 205 18.83 27.47 11.97
N TYR A 206 17.52 27.57 11.77
CA TYR A 206 16.91 28.45 10.77
C TYR A 206 16.23 29.65 11.43
N PRO A 207 16.07 30.77 10.70
CA PRO A 207 15.29 31.90 11.20
C PRO A 207 13.83 31.50 11.41
N THR A 208 13.07 32.30 12.17
CA THR A 208 11.63 32.12 12.34
C THR A 208 10.82 32.68 11.16
N SER A 209 11.39 33.60 10.40
CA SER A 209 10.78 34.14 9.18
C SER A 209 10.69 33.08 8.07
N PRO A 210 9.68 33.13 7.20
CA PRO A 210 9.58 32.25 6.04
C PRO A 210 10.86 32.28 5.19
N ILE A 211 11.28 31.11 4.71
CA ILE A 211 12.43 30.98 3.80
C ILE A 211 11.90 31.07 2.37
N PHE A 212 12.37 32.04 1.60
CA PHE A 212 12.00 32.19 0.19
C PHE A 212 12.60 31.10 -0.69
N CYS A 213 11.87 30.72 -1.73
CA CYS A 213 12.28 29.76 -2.72
C CYS A 213 13.61 30.19 -3.35
N PRO A 214 14.67 29.37 -3.28
CA PRO A 214 15.98 29.74 -3.80
C PRO A 214 16.02 29.82 -5.33
N SER A 215 14.96 29.36 -6.01
CA SER A 215 14.83 29.39 -7.47
C SER A 215 14.17 30.68 -7.96
N CYS A 216 13.00 31.05 -7.42
CA CYS A 216 12.28 32.26 -7.85
C CYS A 216 12.51 33.47 -6.95
N GLN A 217 12.88 33.27 -5.69
CA GLN A 217 13.06 34.29 -4.67
C GLN A 217 11.80 35.14 -4.37
N ILE A 218 10.61 34.68 -4.81
CA ILE A 218 9.35 35.43 -4.69
C ILE A 218 8.44 34.82 -3.62
N GLN A 219 8.20 33.50 -3.67
CA GLN A 219 7.31 32.80 -2.73
C GLN A 219 8.09 31.97 -1.71
N GLU A 220 7.41 31.54 -0.65
CA GLU A 220 8.00 30.64 0.36
C GLU A 220 8.41 29.29 -0.24
N ASP A 221 9.55 28.77 0.19
CA ASP A 221 10.11 27.49 -0.22
C ASP A 221 9.36 26.30 0.42
N THR A 222 8.18 26.01 -0.12
CA THR A 222 7.33 24.89 0.28
C THR A 222 7.31 23.79 -0.76
N ASN A 223 6.96 22.57 -0.35
CA ASN A 223 6.76 21.48 -1.31
C ASN A 223 5.61 21.80 -2.26
N CYS A 224 4.55 22.49 -1.82
CA CYS A 224 3.46 22.92 -2.70
C CYS A 224 3.96 23.91 -3.77
N HIS A 225 4.69 24.96 -3.37
CA HIS A 225 5.28 25.92 -4.30
C HIS A 225 6.29 25.31 -5.27
N PHE A 226 7.09 24.33 -4.85
CA PHE A 226 8.14 23.73 -5.68
C PHE A 226 7.62 23.27 -7.06
N GLY A 227 6.45 22.63 -7.14
CA GLY A 227 5.86 22.21 -8.41
C GLY A 227 5.19 23.32 -9.21
N LEU A 228 4.94 24.47 -8.61
CA LEU A 228 4.26 25.64 -9.20
C LEU A 228 5.23 26.78 -9.54
N CYS A 229 6.48 26.69 -9.10
CA CYS A 229 7.50 27.70 -9.23
C CYS A 229 7.77 28.03 -10.71
N THR A 230 7.58 29.30 -11.08
CA THR A 230 7.73 29.78 -12.47
C THR A 230 9.15 29.62 -13.00
N SER A 231 10.17 29.69 -12.13
CA SER A 231 11.57 29.47 -12.49
C SER A 231 11.86 28.06 -13.01
N HIS A 232 10.96 27.10 -12.85
CA HIS A 232 11.11 25.74 -13.37
C HIS A 232 10.42 25.52 -14.72
N GLN A 233 9.60 26.46 -15.20
CA GLN A 233 8.77 26.28 -16.40
C GLN A 233 9.59 25.97 -17.64
N GLN A 234 10.63 26.76 -17.93
CA GLN A 234 11.44 26.55 -19.13
C GLN A 234 12.13 25.18 -19.13
N SER A 235 12.71 24.78 -17.99
CA SER A 235 13.29 23.44 -17.84
C SER A 235 12.22 22.35 -18.00
N CYS A 236 11.02 22.57 -17.45
CA CYS A 236 9.91 21.63 -17.59
C CYS A 236 9.48 21.45 -19.05
N ILE A 237 9.33 22.56 -19.80
CA ILE A 237 9.03 22.54 -21.25
C ILE A 237 10.09 21.73 -21.99
N THR A 238 11.37 22.06 -21.82
CA THR A 238 12.47 21.37 -22.53
C THR A 238 12.53 19.87 -22.22
N ILE A 239 12.32 19.49 -20.95
CA ILE A 239 12.25 18.08 -20.56
C ILE A 239 11.07 17.42 -21.29
N MET A 240 9.88 18.00 -21.20
CA MET A 240 8.68 17.40 -21.76
C MET A 240 8.71 17.30 -23.29
N GLU A 241 9.27 18.28 -24.00
CA GLU A 241 9.49 18.23 -25.46
C GLU A 241 10.47 17.12 -25.86
N SER A 242 11.56 16.95 -25.12
CA SER A 242 12.51 15.85 -25.37
C SER A 242 11.85 14.49 -25.14
N HIS A 243 11.12 14.34 -24.03
CA HIS A 243 10.41 13.11 -23.69
C HIS A 243 9.19 12.84 -24.57
N HIS A 244 8.60 13.88 -25.16
CA HIS A 244 7.56 13.76 -26.17
C HIS A 244 8.05 13.01 -27.41
N LEU A 245 9.17 13.48 -27.99
CA LEU A 245 9.81 12.84 -29.15
C LEU A 245 10.30 11.43 -28.81
N PHE A 246 10.88 11.26 -27.63
CA PHE A 246 11.29 9.94 -27.16
C PHE A 246 10.11 8.98 -27.01
N LEU A 247 8.96 9.43 -26.50
CA LEU A 247 7.79 8.57 -26.37
C LEU A 247 7.23 8.16 -27.74
N ILE A 248 7.09 9.11 -28.69
CA ILE A 248 6.62 8.81 -30.05
C ILE A 248 7.53 7.77 -30.71
N SER A 249 8.85 7.97 -30.66
CA SER A 249 9.81 7.01 -31.23
C SER A 249 9.72 5.64 -30.54
N LEU A 250 9.64 5.61 -29.21
CA LEU A 250 9.55 4.37 -28.43
C LEU A 250 8.28 3.57 -28.77
N LEU A 251 7.13 4.24 -28.89
CA LEU A 251 5.86 3.60 -29.24
C LEU A 251 5.84 3.16 -30.70
N THR A 252 6.32 4.00 -31.62
CA THR A 252 6.37 3.69 -33.05
C THR A 252 7.22 2.46 -33.35
N GLN A 253 8.37 2.32 -32.68
CA GLN A 253 9.27 1.18 -32.87
C GLN A 253 8.71 -0.15 -32.32
N ASN A 254 7.72 -0.11 -31.42
CA ASN A 254 7.25 -1.29 -30.68
C ASN A 254 5.76 -1.59 -30.88
N SER A 255 5.04 -0.71 -31.56
CA SER A 255 3.66 -0.92 -31.99
C SER A 255 3.63 -1.84 -33.22
N ILE A 256 2.67 -2.77 -33.26
CA ILE A 256 2.54 -3.74 -34.36
C ILE A 256 1.44 -3.29 -35.34
N THR A 257 0.39 -2.65 -34.84
CA THR A 257 -0.87 -2.43 -35.59
C THR A 257 -1.17 -0.97 -35.86
N SER A 258 -0.60 -0.04 -35.09
CA SER A 258 -0.92 1.39 -35.22
C SER A 258 0.09 2.11 -36.10
N SER A 259 -0.41 2.94 -37.02
CA SER A 259 0.45 3.76 -37.87
C SER A 259 1.21 4.82 -37.03
N PRO A 260 2.43 5.23 -37.47
CA PRO A 260 3.17 6.31 -36.81
C PRO A 260 2.37 7.61 -36.67
N ALA A 261 1.53 7.92 -37.67
CA ALA A 261 0.66 9.09 -37.64
C ALA A 261 -0.41 9.02 -36.54
N ALA A 262 -1.04 7.85 -36.34
CA ALA A 262 -2.03 7.65 -35.28
C ALA A 262 -1.40 7.75 -33.87
N ILE A 263 -0.19 7.21 -33.71
CA ILE A 263 0.58 7.32 -32.47
C ILE A 263 0.90 8.79 -32.19
N SER A 264 1.51 9.48 -33.17
CA SER A 264 1.86 10.90 -33.06
C SER A 264 0.63 11.75 -32.69
N SER A 265 -0.48 11.58 -33.40
CA SER A 265 -1.74 12.29 -33.10
C SER A 265 -2.25 12.06 -31.67
N SER A 266 -2.19 10.82 -31.18
CA SER A 266 -2.65 10.49 -29.82
C SER A 266 -1.71 11.02 -28.73
N VAL A 267 -0.41 11.07 -28.98
CA VAL A 267 0.55 11.67 -28.05
C VAL A 267 0.38 13.20 -28.03
N ASN A 268 0.26 13.82 -29.21
CA ASN A 268 0.07 15.27 -29.37
C ASN A 268 -1.24 15.77 -28.73
N SER A 269 -2.27 14.92 -28.61
CA SER A 269 -3.54 15.28 -27.98
C SER A 269 -3.51 15.23 -26.45
N CYS A 270 -2.48 14.65 -25.84
CA CYS A 270 -2.35 14.58 -24.39
C CYS A 270 -1.94 15.93 -23.81
N ARG A 271 -2.66 16.42 -22.79
CA ARG A 271 -2.43 17.72 -22.15
C ARG A 271 -1.02 17.85 -21.61
N ILE A 272 -0.46 16.75 -21.11
CA ILE A 272 0.89 16.73 -20.54
C ILE A 272 1.99 17.12 -21.54
N PHE A 273 1.78 16.94 -22.85
CA PHE A 273 2.73 17.28 -23.91
C PHE A 273 2.40 18.61 -24.61
N GLN A 274 1.37 19.34 -24.16
CA GLN A 274 0.95 20.63 -24.70
C GLN A 274 1.37 21.81 -23.81
N LEU A 275 2.48 21.67 -23.08
CA LEU A 275 2.95 22.70 -22.13
C LEU A 275 3.23 24.07 -22.78
N PRO A 276 3.86 24.18 -23.96
CA PRO A 276 4.06 25.49 -24.60
C PRO A 276 2.74 26.23 -24.86
N LEU A 277 1.71 25.50 -25.32
CA LEU A 277 0.37 26.05 -25.54
C LEU A 277 -0.33 26.39 -24.20
N TYR A 278 -0.11 25.58 -23.16
CA TYR A 278 -0.63 25.89 -21.84
C TYR A 278 -0.05 27.21 -21.30
N PHE A 279 1.26 27.41 -21.42
CA PHE A 279 1.93 28.62 -20.94
C PHE A 279 1.73 29.85 -21.81
N SER A 280 1.23 29.72 -23.04
CA SER A 280 0.80 30.90 -23.83
C SER A 280 -0.47 31.55 -23.28
N THR A 281 -1.25 30.81 -22.48
CA THR A 281 -2.52 31.27 -21.90
C THR A 281 -2.48 31.38 -20.37
N HIS A 282 -1.48 30.75 -19.72
CA HIS A 282 -1.35 30.72 -18.26
C HIS A 282 0.04 31.17 -17.83
N GLN A 283 0.10 32.07 -16.85
CA GLN A 283 1.37 32.57 -16.30
C GLN A 283 2.12 31.52 -15.44
N ALA A 284 1.40 30.57 -14.86
CA ALA A 284 1.94 29.55 -13.97
C ALA A 284 1.29 28.18 -14.17
N LEU A 285 1.99 27.12 -13.78
CA LEU A 285 1.45 25.77 -13.79
C LEU A 285 0.35 25.67 -12.72
N SER A 286 -0.81 25.12 -13.06
CA SER A 286 -1.86 24.80 -12.09
C SER A 286 -1.63 23.42 -11.43
N PRO A 287 -1.99 23.23 -10.14
CA PRO A 287 -2.03 21.92 -9.50
C PRO A 287 -2.85 20.86 -10.25
N ASP A 288 -3.87 21.29 -11.01
CA ASP A 288 -4.74 20.39 -11.79
C ASP A 288 -4.10 19.92 -13.10
N HIS A 289 -3.00 20.54 -13.51
CA HIS A 289 -2.33 20.16 -14.75
C HIS A 289 -1.57 18.84 -14.55
N PRO A 290 -1.71 17.83 -15.44
CA PRO A 290 -1.07 16.52 -15.28
C PRO A 290 0.46 16.56 -15.09
N CYS A 291 1.12 17.59 -15.63
CA CYS A 291 2.57 17.76 -15.45
C CYS A 291 2.97 18.04 -13.99
N TYR A 292 2.10 18.66 -13.18
CA TYR A 292 2.35 18.93 -11.76
C TYR A 292 2.70 17.64 -11.00
N LEU A 293 2.03 16.53 -11.35
CA LEU A 293 2.27 15.20 -10.78
C LEU A 293 3.73 14.72 -10.93
N LEU A 294 4.41 15.10 -12.02
CA LEU A 294 5.76 14.66 -12.32
C LEU A 294 6.80 15.26 -11.36
N PHE A 295 6.54 16.43 -10.77
CA PHE A 295 7.42 16.98 -9.73
C PHE A 295 7.48 16.07 -8.49
N TYR A 296 6.42 15.29 -8.26
CA TYR A 296 6.24 14.47 -7.06
C TYR A 296 6.30 12.97 -7.31
N ASN A 297 6.78 12.52 -8.47
CA ASN A 297 6.87 11.09 -8.84
C ASN A 297 5.52 10.36 -8.96
N TYR A 298 4.42 11.10 -9.13
CA TYR A 298 3.14 10.55 -9.54
C TYR A 298 3.11 10.38 -11.05
N ILE A 299 2.50 9.30 -11.53
CA ILE A 299 2.40 9.00 -12.96
C ILE A 299 1.00 9.42 -13.45
N PRO A 300 0.92 10.37 -14.40
CA PRO A 300 -0.35 10.75 -15.00
C PRO A 300 -1.00 9.59 -15.76
N LEU A 301 -2.32 9.49 -15.65
CA LEU A 301 -3.14 8.46 -16.30
C LEU A 301 -2.99 8.47 -17.83
N GLU A 302 -2.81 9.65 -18.43
CA GLU A 302 -2.60 9.82 -19.87
C GLU A 302 -1.37 9.03 -20.37
N ILE A 303 -0.25 9.06 -19.62
CA ILE A 303 0.96 8.30 -19.98
C ILE A 303 0.66 6.80 -19.98
N ALA A 304 0.02 6.29 -18.92
CA ALA A 304 -0.31 4.88 -18.81
C ALA A 304 -1.27 4.43 -19.93
N LYS A 305 -2.27 5.25 -20.25
CA LYS A 305 -3.22 5.01 -21.35
C LYS A 305 -2.53 4.88 -22.70
N LEU A 306 -1.58 5.76 -23.03
CA LEU A 306 -0.82 5.66 -24.28
C LEU A 306 -0.13 4.30 -24.43
N PHE A 307 0.57 3.85 -23.39
CA PHE A 307 1.20 2.53 -23.39
C PHE A 307 0.20 1.38 -23.51
N ASN A 308 -0.96 1.48 -22.85
CA ASN A 308 -2.02 0.48 -22.95
C ASN A 308 -2.65 0.43 -24.35
N SER A 309 -2.83 1.58 -24.99
CA SER A 309 -3.45 1.70 -26.31
C SER A 309 -2.58 1.17 -27.44
N PHE A 310 -1.26 1.32 -27.36
CA PHE A 310 -0.35 0.98 -28.45
C PHE A 310 0.46 -0.30 -28.23
N ILE A 311 0.58 -0.79 -26.99
CA ILE A 311 1.39 -1.97 -26.66
C ILE A 311 0.52 -3.05 -26.00
N ASN A 312 0.13 -4.04 -26.79
CA ASN A 312 -0.75 -5.13 -26.36
C ASN A 312 -0.08 -6.09 -25.37
N LYS A 313 1.22 -6.39 -25.59
CA LYS A 313 1.95 -7.36 -24.76
C LYS A 313 2.31 -6.76 -23.40
N THR A 314 1.63 -7.21 -22.33
CA THR A 314 1.79 -6.69 -20.96
C THR A 314 3.24 -6.63 -20.48
N LYS A 315 4.05 -7.67 -20.70
CA LYS A 315 5.47 -7.70 -20.27
C LYS A 315 6.31 -6.65 -21.00
N LEU A 316 6.13 -6.53 -22.32
CA LEU A 316 6.82 -5.52 -23.13
C LEU A 316 6.37 -4.11 -22.72
N ARG A 317 5.06 -3.90 -22.57
CA ARG A 317 4.48 -2.63 -22.11
C ARG A 317 5.10 -2.15 -20.80
N LYS A 318 5.13 -3.01 -19.77
CA LYS A 318 5.75 -2.67 -18.48
C LYS A 318 7.23 -2.32 -18.60
N SER A 319 7.97 -3.04 -19.45
CA SER A 319 9.39 -2.77 -19.70
C SER A 319 9.63 -1.42 -20.39
N LEU A 320 8.87 -1.12 -21.45
CA LEU A 320 8.99 0.13 -22.20
C LEU A 320 8.52 1.34 -21.37
N LEU A 321 7.41 1.20 -20.65
CA LEU A 321 6.92 2.20 -19.70
C LEU A 321 8.00 2.51 -18.66
N LEU A 322 8.59 1.48 -18.06
CA LEU A 322 9.66 1.67 -17.09
C LEU A 322 10.88 2.37 -17.70
N LYS A 323 11.29 1.98 -18.91
CA LYS A 323 12.38 2.64 -19.65
C LYS A 323 12.08 4.13 -19.80
N PHE A 324 10.87 4.48 -20.25
CA PHE A 324 10.44 5.86 -20.38
C PHE A 324 10.51 6.63 -19.04
N LEU A 325 9.90 6.08 -17.99
CA LEU A 325 9.88 6.71 -16.66
C LEU A 325 11.29 6.89 -16.07
N LEU A 326 12.21 5.94 -16.30
CA LEU A 326 13.60 6.05 -15.84
C LEU A 326 14.30 7.27 -16.43
N PHE A 327 14.14 7.54 -17.72
CA PHE A 327 14.74 8.72 -18.35
C PHE A 327 14.01 10.01 -17.93
N LEU A 328 12.68 10.02 -17.95
CA LEU A 328 11.87 11.18 -17.57
C LEU A 328 12.21 11.68 -16.16
N PHE A 329 12.14 10.81 -15.15
CA PHE A 329 12.41 11.22 -13.77
C PHE A 329 13.89 11.47 -13.48
N LYS A 330 14.80 10.89 -14.27
CA LYS A 330 16.22 11.26 -14.20
C LYS A 330 16.41 12.72 -14.59
N ASP A 331 15.73 13.18 -15.63
CA ASP A 331 15.84 14.57 -16.10
C ASP A 331 15.12 15.55 -15.19
N PHE A 332 13.90 15.24 -14.73
CA PHE A 332 13.22 16.05 -13.68
C PHE A 332 14.11 16.21 -12.44
N LYS A 333 14.71 15.11 -11.97
CA LYS A 333 15.59 15.16 -10.81
C LYS A 333 16.85 16.00 -11.09
N LYS A 334 17.49 15.80 -12.24
CA LYS A 334 18.77 16.44 -12.57
C LYS A 334 18.60 17.94 -12.85
N GLN A 335 17.60 18.30 -13.64
CA GLN A 335 17.44 19.65 -14.19
C GLN A 335 16.56 20.55 -13.32
N ILE A 336 15.66 19.98 -12.51
CA ILE A 336 14.77 20.77 -11.63
C ILE A 336 15.18 20.60 -10.17
N TRP A 337 14.99 19.41 -9.60
CA TRP A 337 15.18 19.20 -8.15
C TRP A 337 16.63 19.46 -7.71
N ASN A 338 17.63 18.92 -8.40
CA ASN A 338 19.02 19.09 -8.00
C ASN A 338 19.49 20.54 -8.13
N VAL A 339 18.97 21.29 -9.11
CA VAL A 339 19.26 22.72 -9.29
C VAL A 339 18.70 23.50 -8.09
N HIS A 340 17.42 23.30 -7.78
CA HIS A 340 16.77 23.89 -6.61
C HIS A 340 17.49 23.53 -5.30
N ALA A 341 17.76 22.25 -5.06
CA ALA A 341 18.43 21.79 -3.83
C ALA A 341 19.87 22.31 -3.70
N SER A 342 20.57 22.52 -4.82
CA SER A 342 21.90 23.13 -4.82
C SER A 342 21.83 24.61 -4.50
N ALA A 343 20.84 25.33 -5.03
CA ALA A 343 20.59 26.72 -4.71
C ALA A 343 20.23 26.91 -3.22
N LEU A 344 19.37 26.04 -2.65
CA LEU A 344 19.08 26.05 -1.21
C LEU A 344 20.35 25.82 -0.38
N LYS A 345 21.15 24.82 -0.76
CA LYS A 345 22.41 24.51 -0.06
C LYS A 345 23.40 25.69 -0.13
N ASN A 346 23.46 26.38 -1.26
CA ASN A 346 24.30 27.57 -1.41
C ASN A 346 23.83 28.67 -0.45
N TRP A 347 22.53 28.99 -0.48
CA TRP A 347 21.92 29.96 0.42
C TRP A 347 22.15 29.64 1.91
N GLU A 348 21.99 28.37 2.29
CA GLU A 348 22.28 27.88 3.66
C GLU A 348 23.73 28.16 4.06
N SER A 349 24.67 27.96 3.14
CA SER A 349 26.10 28.17 3.38
C SER A 349 26.45 29.65 3.46
N THR A 350 25.93 30.48 2.55
CA THR A 350 26.32 31.89 2.41
C THR A 350 25.65 32.79 3.45
N HIS A 351 24.38 32.57 3.77
CA HIS A 351 23.63 33.46 4.65
C HIS A 351 23.57 32.98 6.10
N LEU A 352 23.62 31.66 6.34
CA LEU A 352 23.43 31.08 7.67
C LEU A 352 24.65 30.29 8.17
N ASN A 353 25.68 30.10 7.37
CA ASN A 353 26.83 29.23 7.68
C ASN A 353 26.41 27.80 8.10
N ILE A 354 25.29 27.31 7.56
CA ILE A 354 24.77 25.98 7.86
C ILE A 354 25.47 24.95 6.98
N THR A 355 26.02 23.91 7.60
CA THR A 355 26.63 22.78 6.89
C THR A 355 25.93 21.47 7.22
N SER A 356 26.24 20.41 6.46
CA SER A 356 25.83 19.04 6.80
C SER A 356 26.27 18.63 8.21
N LYS A 357 27.41 19.16 8.70
CA LYS A 357 27.90 18.91 10.07
C LYS A 357 27.02 19.62 11.10
N SER A 358 26.56 20.84 10.82
CA SER A 358 25.62 21.59 11.67
C SER A 358 24.32 20.80 11.87
N LYS A 359 23.74 20.27 10.79
CA LYS A 359 22.51 19.44 10.84
C LYS A 359 22.71 18.12 11.60
N ARG A 360 23.87 17.46 11.45
CA ARG A 360 24.21 16.24 12.23
C ARG A 360 24.37 16.55 13.72
N SER A 361 25.09 17.62 14.06
CA SER A 361 25.29 18.05 15.44
C SER A 361 23.97 18.41 16.11
N TYR A 362 23.09 19.11 15.41
CA TYR A 362 21.75 19.45 15.89
C TYR A 362 20.96 18.21 16.32
N LYS A 363 20.94 17.16 15.49
CA LYS A 363 20.25 15.91 15.84
C LYS A 363 20.84 15.22 17.07
N SER A 364 22.15 15.28 17.24
CA SER A 364 22.81 14.74 18.43
C SER A 364 22.41 15.50 19.70
N LYS A 365 22.43 16.85 19.62
CA LYS A 365 22.16 17.75 20.76
C LYS A 365 20.67 17.79 21.14
N PHE A 366 19.77 17.85 20.16
CA PHE A 366 18.35 18.10 20.39
C PHE A 366 17.44 16.91 20.05
N GLY A 367 17.93 15.89 19.36
CA GLY A 367 17.11 14.76 18.90
C GLY A 367 16.71 13.76 20.00
N LYS A 368 17.40 13.75 21.16
CA LYS A 368 17.08 12.83 22.27
C LYS A 368 15.83 13.23 23.07
N ASN A 369 15.46 14.51 23.07
CA ASN A 369 14.33 14.99 23.89
C ASN A 369 12.94 14.72 23.26
N SER A 370 12.85 14.51 21.95
CA SER A 370 11.56 14.25 21.27
C SER A 370 11.01 12.83 21.46
N ARG A 371 11.82 11.85 21.90
CA ARG A 371 11.34 10.48 22.15
C ARG A 371 10.77 10.26 23.54
N ARG A 372 11.01 11.17 24.50
CA ARG A 372 10.52 11.06 25.87
C ARG A 372 9.08 11.57 26.05
N THR A 373 8.60 12.42 25.14
CA THR A 373 7.27 13.04 25.25
C THR A 373 6.14 12.27 24.53
N SER A 374 6.42 11.16 23.84
CA SER A 374 5.39 10.35 23.17
C SER A 374 4.94 9.11 23.96
N THR A 375 5.23 9.04 25.26
CA THR A 375 4.86 7.92 26.16
C THR A 375 3.70 8.22 27.13
N HIS A 376 2.93 9.28 26.88
CA HIS A 376 1.66 9.58 27.57
C HIS A 376 0.65 9.94 26.46
N GLN A 377 -0.55 9.39 26.32
CA GLN A 377 -1.38 8.47 27.08
C GLN A 377 -2.04 7.53 26.07
N VAL A 378 -1.92 6.20 26.26
CA VAL A 378 -2.98 5.32 25.79
C VAL A 378 -4.09 5.52 26.80
N HIS A 379 -5.12 6.30 26.47
CA HIS A 379 -6.37 6.30 27.22
C HIS A 379 -6.95 4.90 27.13
N THR A 380 -6.66 4.07 28.14
CA THR A 380 -7.57 3.03 28.58
C THR A 380 -8.76 3.76 29.18
N THR A 381 -9.85 3.88 28.43
CA THR A 381 -11.14 4.17 29.02
C THR A 381 -11.50 3.00 29.91
N ASP A 382 -11.53 3.25 31.22
CA ASP A 382 -12.06 2.36 32.24
C ASP A 382 -13.50 1.98 31.87
N ILE A 383 -13.69 0.76 31.38
CA ILE A 383 -15.01 0.11 31.36
C ILE A 383 -15.23 -0.42 32.77
N THR A 384 -15.75 0.45 33.63
CA THR A 384 -16.33 0.05 34.92
C THR A 384 -17.50 -0.89 34.64
N ARG A 385 -17.30 -2.18 34.90
CA ARG A 385 -18.37 -3.19 34.95
C ARG A 385 -19.28 -2.87 36.13
N ARG A 386 -20.47 -2.30 35.87
CA ARG A 386 -21.60 -2.43 36.78
C ARG A 386 -22.18 -3.84 36.62
N ARG A 387 -22.20 -4.61 37.71
CA ARG A 387 -23.00 -5.84 37.84
C ARG A 387 -24.48 -5.45 37.92
N PRO A 388 -25.40 -6.16 37.25
CA PRO A 388 -26.81 -6.08 37.59
C PRO A 388 -27.06 -6.85 38.89
N SER A 389 -27.81 -6.20 39.78
CA SER A 389 -28.59 -6.82 40.85
C SER A 389 -29.73 -7.67 40.29
#